data_AF-A0A535RGC2-F1
#
_entry.id   AF-A0A535RGC2-F1
#
_cell.length_a   1.000
_cell.length_b   1.000
_cell.length_c   1.000
_cell.angle_alpha   90.00
_cell.angle_beta   90.00
_cell.angle_gamma   90.00
#
_symmetry.space_group_name_H-M   'P 1'
#
loop_
_entity.id
_entity.type
_entity.pdbx_description
1 polymer ?
#
loop_
_entity_poly.entity_id
_entity_poly.type
_entity_poly.pdbx_seq_one_letter_code
_entity_poly.pdbx_strand_id
1 'polypeptide(L)'
;MAIQVRERIRVEKKTAALAACAVSKAFRPTRVVPGGGMTVRAVDAVSLSVWRGEIYGLLGANGSGKSTLIRLFSTLLTPDEGTVSIFGLDIDRDELAVKRLINRVSVEASFFKKLSAMENLVYAGRLYGVPPDESRSKVVSILRRLGIEDARMKEPLEKLSRGMQQKVAIARQHGGGTLEDVFMTLTGRRLDDADATDAERPT
;
A
#
# COMPACT_ATOMS: atom_id res chain seq x y z
N MET A 1 -18.15 -6.12 16.83
CA MET A 1 -18.66 -6.23 15.44
C MET A 1 -17.55 -6.78 14.57
N ALA A 2 -17.83 -7.86 13.83
CA ALA A 2 -16.82 -8.63 13.11
C ALA A 2 -16.41 -7.98 11.78
N ILE A 3 -15.14 -8.12 11.41
CA ILE A 3 -14.64 -7.86 10.05
C ILE A 3 -15.31 -8.90 9.13
N GLN A 4 -16.00 -8.45 8.08
CA GLN A 4 -16.54 -9.35 7.07
C GLN A 4 -15.61 -9.36 5.86
N VAL A 5 -15.24 -10.57 5.47
CA VAL A 5 -14.26 -10.89 4.43
C VAL A 5 -15.07 -11.36 3.21
N ARG A 6 -15.12 -10.60 2.10
CA ARG A 6 -15.90 -10.99 0.90
C ARG A 6 -15.29 -10.57 -0.45
N GLU A 7 -15.59 -11.43 -1.42
CA GLU A 7 -15.50 -11.37 -2.91
C GLU A 7 -14.23 -11.93 -3.60
N ARG A 8 -14.46 -12.72 -4.66
CA ARG A 8 -13.51 -13.59 -5.39
C ARG A 8 -13.55 -13.28 -6.88
N ILE A 9 -12.40 -12.97 -7.49
CA ILE A 9 -12.17 -13.12 -8.93
C ILE A 9 -11.15 -14.26 -9.08
N ARG A 10 -11.57 -15.37 -9.71
CA ARG A 10 -10.83 -16.64 -9.72
C ARG A 10 -9.81 -16.61 -10.87
N VAL A 11 -8.52 -16.64 -10.53
CA VAL A 11 -7.40 -16.92 -11.46
C VAL A 11 -6.71 -18.18 -10.94
N GLU A 12 -6.31 -19.11 -11.82
CA GLU A 12 -5.83 -20.46 -11.48
C GLU A 12 -4.71 -20.49 -10.42
N LYS A 13 -4.78 -21.45 -9.48
CA LYS A 13 -3.99 -21.50 -8.24
C LYS A 13 -2.66 -22.28 -8.35
N LYS A 14 -1.70 -21.92 -7.48
CA LYS A 14 -1.01 -22.90 -6.59
C LYS A 14 -0.24 -22.38 -5.36
N THR A 15 -0.16 -21.08 -5.10
CA THR A 15 0.58 -20.56 -3.92
C THR A 15 -0.24 -19.51 -3.15
N ALA A 16 -0.36 -19.69 -1.83
CA ALA A 16 -0.92 -18.66 -0.95
C ALA A 16 0.07 -17.49 -0.89
N ALA A 17 -0.39 -16.29 -1.28
CA ALA A 17 0.42 -15.08 -1.17
C ALA A 17 0.40 -14.55 0.26
N LEU A 18 -0.72 -14.72 0.96
CA LEU A 18 -0.85 -14.42 2.39
C LEU A 18 -1.68 -15.51 3.08
N ALA A 19 -1.24 -15.95 4.25
CA ALA A 19 -2.00 -16.82 5.13
C ALA A 19 -1.91 -16.30 6.57
N ALA A 20 -3.07 -16.03 7.17
CA ALA A 20 -3.23 -15.58 8.54
C ALA A 20 -4.06 -16.62 9.31
N CYS A 21 -3.60 -17.02 10.49
CA CYS A 21 -4.26 -17.98 11.36
C CYS A 21 -4.46 -17.38 12.75
N ALA A 22 -5.72 -17.25 13.16
CA ALA A 22 -6.18 -16.77 14.46
C ALA A 22 -5.47 -15.50 14.97
N VAL A 23 -5.26 -14.53 14.09
CA VAL A 23 -4.50 -13.31 14.39
C VAL A 23 -5.29 -12.40 15.32
N SER A 24 -4.68 -11.99 16.42
CA SER A 24 -5.27 -11.04 17.38
C SER A 24 -4.33 -9.85 17.63
N LYS A 25 -4.93 -8.68 17.89
CA LYS A 25 -4.22 -7.48 18.32
C LYS A 25 -5.07 -6.63 19.25
N ALA A 26 -4.51 -6.28 20.39
CA ALA A 26 -5.08 -5.39 21.37
C ALA A 26 -4.16 -4.20 21.65
N PHE A 27 -4.77 -3.06 22.00
CA PHE A 27 -4.06 -1.86 22.39
C PHE A 27 -4.43 -1.49 23.81
N ARG A 28 -3.39 -1.25 24.63
CA ARG A 28 -3.56 -0.63 25.94
C ARG A 28 -3.56 0.89 25.77
N PRO A 29 -4.50 1.61 26.38
CA PRO A 29 -4.51 3.07 26.32
C PRO A 29 -3.28 3.65 27.01
N THR A 30 -2.61 4.59 26.34
CA THR A 30 -1.41 5.26 26.86
C THR A 30 -1.73 6.29 27.96
N ARG A 31 -2.99 6.75 28.03
CA ARG A 31 -3.49 7.61 29.12
C ARG A 31 -4.33 6.78 30.08
N VAL A 32 -3.87 6.69 31.33
CA VAL A 32 -4.67 6.19 32.44
C VAL A 32 -5.70 7.26 32.78
N VAL A 33 -6.93 7.07 32.31
CA VAL A 33 -8.09 7.88 32.73
C VAL A 33 -8.60 7.34 34.07
N PRO A 34 -8.97 8.20 35.04
CA PRO A 34 -9.64 7.75 36.26
C PRO A 34 -10.94 7.02 35.87
N GLY A 35 -11.04 5.72 36.19
CA GLY A 35 -12.13 4.85 35.73
C GLY A 35 -11.69 3.63 34.89
N GLY A 36 -10.38 3.48 34.63
CA GLY A 36 -9.81 2.28 34.02
C GLY A 36 -9.78 2.36 32.49
N GLY A 37 -8.59 2.53 31.94
CA GLY A 37 -8.39 2.45 30.50
C GLY A 37 -8.59 1.01 30.03
N MET A 38 -9.77 0.68 29.49
CA MET A 38 -10.04 -0.65 28.97
C MET A 38 -9.13 -0.96 27.77
N THR A 39 -8.55 -2.17 27.78
CA THR A 39 -7.78 -2.68 26.65
C THR A 39 -8.72 -2.85 25.46
N VAL A 40 -8.40 -2.21 24.34
CA VAL A 40 -9.23 -2.28 23.12
C VAL A 40 -8.67 -3.38 22.23
N ARG A 41 -9.45 -4.44 22.03
CA ARG A 41 -9.15 -5.49 21.07
C ARG A 41 -9.52 -5.01 19.66
N ALA A 42 -8.51 -4.65 18.87
CA ALA A 42 -8.68 -4.11 17.52
C ALA A 42 -8.81 -5.21 16.46
N VAL A 43 -8.17 -6.36 16.67
CA VAL A 43 -8.29 -7.56 15.84
C VAL A 43 -8.46 -8.75 16.78
N ASP A 44 -9.39 -9.65 16.46
CA ASP A 44 -9.73 -10.79 17.31
C ASP A 44 -9.82 -12.08 16.49
N ALA A 45 -8.85 -12.98 16.67
CA ALA A 45 -8.78 -14.31 16.08
C ALA A 45 -9.07 -14.37 14.56
N VAL A 46 -8.59 -13.41 13.79
CA VAL A 46 -8.85 -13.34 12.34
C VAL A 46 -8.02 -14.39 11.59
N SER A 47 -8.70 -15.25 10.83
CA SER A 47 -8.07 -16.21 9.92
C SER A 47 -8.49 -15.94 8.49
N LEU A 48 -7.53 -15.78 7.58
CA LEU A 48 -7.81 -15.58 6.15
C LEU A 48 -6.63 -16.02 5.28
N SER A 49 -6.93 -16.34 4.03
CA SER A 49 -5.91 -16.64 3.01
C SER A 49 -6.20 -15.86 1.73
N VAL A 50 -5.15 -15.32 1.13
CA VAL A 50 -5.17 -14.61 -0.16
C VAL A 50 -4.23 -15.35 -1.09
N TRP A 51 -4.73 -15.77 -2.24
CA TRP A 51 -3.93 -16.48 -3.23
C TRP A 51 -3.21 -15.49 -4.15
N ARG A 52 -2.08 -15.91 -4.73
CA ARG A 52 -1.35 -15.06 -5.68
C ARG A 52 -2.26 -14.69 -6.87
N GLY A 53 -2.27 -13.41 -7.23
CA GLY A 53 -3.10 -12.88 -8.31
C GLY A 53 -4.56 -12.58 -7.91
N GLU A 54 -4.96 -12.86 -6.66
CA GLU A 54 -6.26 -12.45 -6.15
C GLU A 54 -6.25 -11.01 -5.64
N ILE A 55 -7.35 -10.31 -5.87
CA ILE A 55 -7.65 -9.03 -5.26
C ILE A 55 -8.58 -9.29 -4.08
N TYR A 56 -8.25 -8.74 -2.92
CA TYR A 56 -9.01 -8.95 -1.69
C TYR A 56 -9.43 -7.62 -1.05
N GLY A 57 -10.74 -7.48 -0.79
CA GLY A 57 -11.30 -6.31 -0.10
C GLY A 57 -11.52 -6.58 1.39
N LEU A 58 -11.08 -5.65 2.26
CA LEU A 58 -11.40 -5.65 3.69
C LEU A 58 -12.52 -4.65 3.97
N LEU A 59 -13.70 -5.14 4.34
CA LEU A 59 -14.90 -4.31 4.54
C LEU A 59 -15.35 -4.34 6.01
N GLY A 60 -15.89 -3.21 6.48
CA GLY A 60 -16.38 -3.06 7.85
C GLY A 60 -16.52 -1.59 8.26
N ALA A 61 -17.23 -1.33 9.36
CA ALA A 61 -17.43 0.02 9.89
C ALA A 61 -16.12 0.69 10.35
N ASN A 62 -16.13 2.02 10.55
CA ASN A 62 -15.00 2.72 11.16
C ASN A 62 -14.71 2.14 12.55
N GLY A 63 -13.43 1.94 12.86
CA GLY A 63 -12.99 1.29 14.11
C GLY A 63 -13.08 -0.23 14.13
N SER A 64 -13.52 -0.90 13.06
CA SER A 64 -13.64 -2.38 13.01
C SER A 64 -12.32 -3.14 12.94
N GLY A 65 -11.16 -2.46 12.98
CA GLY A 65 -9.85 -3.12 12.94
C GLY A 65 -9.20 -3.29 11.57
N LYS A 66 -9.83 -2.89 10.46
CA LYS A 66 -9.28 -3.04 9.09
C LYS A 66 -7.86 -2.47 8.94
N SER A 67 -7.69 -1.20 9.31
CA SER A 67 -6.39 -0.53 9.21
C SER A 67 -5.37 -1.12 10.18
N THR A 68 -5.80 -1.75 11.27
CA THR A 68 -4.93 -2.51 12.17
C THR A 68 -4.49 -3.80 11.50
N LEU A 69 -5.41 -4.54 10.89
CA LEU A 69 -5.13 -5.77 10.17
C LEU A 69 -4.15 -5.57 9.01
N ILE A 70 -4.32 -4.49 8.24
CA ILE A 70 -3.38 -4.16 7.16
C ILE A 70 -2.00 -3.80 7.72
N ARG A 71 -1.94 -3.08 8.84
CA ARG A 71 -0.66 -2.79 9.52
C ARG A 71 0.03 -4.07 10.01
N LEU A 72 -0.72 -5.05 10.53
CA LEU A 72 -0.18 -6.36 10.91
C LEU A 72 0.42 -7.07 9.69
N PHE A 73 -0.34 -7.16 8.59
CA PHE A 73 0.12 -7.82 7.38
C PHE A 73 1.30 -7.12 6.70
N SER A 74 1.41 -5.79 6.87
CA SER A 74 2.53 -4.99 6.34
C SER A 74 3.72 -4.93 7.30
N THR A 75 3.79 -5.81 8.31
CA THR A 75 4.85 -5.87 9.33
C THR A 75 5.05 -4.57 10.12
N LEU A 76 4.04 -3.69 10.15
CA LEU A 76 4.10 -2.40 10.87
C LEU A 76 3.55 -2.51 12.29
N LEU A 77 2.90 -3.63 12.59
CA LEU A 77 2.52 -4.05 13.92
C LEU A 77 2.82 -5.54 14.06
N THR A 78 3.28 -5.95 15.22
CA THR A 78 3.41 -7.36 15.58
C THR A 78 2.07 -7.85 16.14
N PRO A 79 1.55 -9.00 15.71
CA PRO A 79 0.38 -9.61 16.34
C PRO A 79 0.65 -9.96 17.80
N ASP A 80 -0.37 -9.93 18.66
CA ASP A 80 -0.24 -10.41 20.04
C ASP A 80 -0.42 -11.94 20.12
N GLU A 81 -1.26 -12.48 19.23
CA GLU A 81 -1.51 -13.92 19.09
C GLU A 81 -1.73 -14.26 17.61
N GLY A 82 -1.57 -15.55 17.28
CA GLY A 82 -1.73 -16.07 15.92
C GLY A 82 -0.47 -15.96 15.08
N THR A 83 -0.59 -16.34 13.81
CA THR A 83 0.53 -16.35 12.85
C THR A 83 0.11 -15.72 11.53
N VAL A 84 1.07 -15.09 10.85
CA VAL A 84 0.88 -14.58 9.49
C VAL A 84 2.11 -14.94 8.68
N SER A 85 1.89 -15.45 7.47
CA SER A 85 2.94 -15.69 6.49
C SER A 85 2.60 -15.03 5.16
N ILE A 86 3.64 -14.56 4.46
CA ILE A 86 3.56 -13.94 3.15
C ILE A 86 4.53 -14.66 2.22
N PHE A 87 4.00 -15.27 1.16
CA PHE A 87 4.74 -16.19 0.28
C PHE A 87 5.52 -17.28 1.04
N GLY A 88 4.98 -17.75 2.18
CA GLY A 88 5.59 -18.76 3.03
C GLY A 88 6.62 -18.25 4.04
N LEU A 89 6.93 -16.94 4.05
CA LEU A 89 7.80 -16.30 5.02
C LEU A 89 6.99 -15.78 6.21
N ASP A 90 7.47 -15.98 7.43
CA ASP A 90 6.78 -15.52 8.64
C ASP A 90 7.02 -14.02 8.86
N ILE A 91 5.98 -13.25 9.15
CA ILE A 91 6.10 -11.78 9.24
C ILE A 91 6.93 -11.29 10.43
N ASP A 92 7.09 -12.10 11.48
CA ASP A 92 7.83 -11.77 12.69
C ASP A 92 9.29 -12.25 12.58
N ARG A 93 9.51 -13.44 11.99
CA ARG A 93 10.85 -14.02 11.82
C ARG A 93 11.60 -13.49 10.61
N ASP A 94 10.90 -13.22 9.51
CA ASP A 94 11.47 -12.89 8.20
C ASP A 94 11.15 -11.46 7.77
N GLU A 95 10.97 -10.54 8.72
CA GLU A 95 10.43 -9.19 8.52
C GLU A 95 11.08 -8.43 7.33
N LEU A 96 12.42 -8.42 7.25
CA LEU A 96 13.15 -7.73 6.18
C LEU A 96 12.89 -8.32 4.79
N ALA A 97 12.78 -9.65 4.70
CA ALA A 97 12.48 -10.32 3.43
C ALA A 97 11.03 -10.08 3.03
N VAL A 98 10.11 -10.15 3.99
CA VAL A 98 8.68 -9.87 3.79
C VAL A 98 8.45 -8.43 3.33
N LYS A 99 9.11 -7.44 3.95
CA LYS A 99 9.02 -6.01 3.54
C LYS A 99 9.38 -5.77 2.07
N ARG A 100 10.26 -6.59 1.49
CA ARG A 100 10.64 -6.49 0.06
C ARG A 100 9.58 -7.06 -0.89
N LEU A 101 8.64 -7.87 -0.37
CA LEU A 101 7.60 -8.55 -1.15
C LEU A 101 6.23 -7.85 -1.07
N ILE A 102 6.09 -6.89 -0.15
CA ILE A 102 4.86 -6.16 0.09
C ILE A 102 5.05 -4.72 -0.33
N ASN A 103 4.11 -4.23 -1.13
CA ASN A 103 3.93 -2.81 -1.34
C ASN A 103 2.68 -2.37 -0.57
N ARG A 104 2.87 -1.49 0.41
CA ARG A 104 1.77 -0.84 1.12
C ARG A 104 1.65 0.60 0.66
N VAL A 105 0.42 0.99 0.40
CA VAL A 105 0.08 2.37 0.17
C VAL A 105 -0.70 2.91 1.37
N SER A 106 -0.24 4.05 1.93
CA SER A 106 -0.96 4.75 2.99
C SER A 106 -1.72 5.95 2.44
N VAL A 107 -2.95 6.14 2.91
CA VAL A 107 -3.87 7.23 2.55
C VAL A 107 -3.30 8.62 2.91
N GLU A 108 -2.39 8.69 3.89
CA GLU A 108 -1.80 9.94 4.39
C GLU A 108 -0.53 10.40 3.66
N ALA A 109 -0.18 9.81 2.50
CA ALA A 109 0.84 10.37 1.61
C ALA A 109 0.32 11.67 0.98
N SER A 110 0.14 12.65 1.86
CA SER A 110 -0.39 13.98 1.64
C SER A 110 0.40 14.59 0.50
N PHE A 111 -0.31 14.97 -0.55
CA PHE A 111 0.27 15.86 -1.55
C PHE A 111 0.85 17.05 -0.83
N PHE A 112 2.10 17.39 -1.14
CA PHE A 112 2.56 18.71 -0.80
C PHE A 112 1.87 19.64 -1.79
N LYS A 113 0.74 20.21 -1.39
CA LYS A 113 -0.10 21.08 -2.23
C LYS A 113 0.67 22.26 -2.82
N LYS A 114 1.69 22.71 -2.08
CA LYS A 114 2.62 23.76 -2.46
C LYS A 114 3.70 23.31 -3.46
N LEU A 115 3.97 22.01 -3.54
CA LEU A 115 4.87 21.46 -4.55
C LEU A 115 4.11 21.22 -5.86
N SER A 116 4.83 21.29 -6.96
CA SER A 116 4.34 21.00 -8.29
C SER A 116 4.11 19.51 -8.52
N ALA A 117 3.43 19.18 -9.62
CA ALA A 117 3.25 17.79 -10.03
C ALA A 117 4.61 17.10 -10.27
N MET A 118 5.55 17.80 -10.91
CA MET A 118 6.93 17.33 -11.10
C MET A 118 7.62 17.01 -9.77
N GLU A 119 7.59 17.94 -8.82
CA GLU A 119 8.26 17.79 -7.53
C GLU A 119 7.64 16.68 -6.68
N ASN A 120 6.31 16.54 -6.68
CA ASN A 120 5.65 15.45 -5.96
C ASN A 120 6.07 14.07 -6.50
N LEU A 121 6.22 13.93 -7.83
CA LEU A 121 6.61 12.67 -8.47
C LEU A 121 8.10 12.36 -8.32
N VAL A 122 8.97 13.36 -8.47
CA VAL A 122 10.42 13.20 -8.22
C VAL A 122 10.68 12.87 -6.75
N TYR A 123 9.97 13.53 -5.82
CA TYR A 123 10.06 13.23 -4.40
C TYR A 123 9.63 11.79 -4.09
N ALA A 124 8.52 11.34 -4.68
CA ALA A 124 8.09 9.95 -4.53
C ALA A 124 9.13 8.96 -5.09
N GLY A 125 9.65 9.20 -6.30
CA GLY A 125 10.70 8.35 -6.88
C GLY A 125 11.93 8.23 -5.98
N ARG A 126 12.37 9.34 -5.36
CA ARG A 126 13.49 9.33 -4.40
C ARG A 126 13.21 8.51 -3.15
N LEU A 127 12.00 8.58 -2.60
CA LEU A 127 11.60 7.76 -1.47
C LEU A 127 11.64 6.25 -1.79
N TYR A 128 11.44 5.89 -3.05
CA TYR A 128 11.48 4.52 -3.54
C TYR A 128 12.83 4.13 -4.19
N GLY A 129 13.88 4.92 -4.00
CA GLY A 129 15.24 4.56 -4.43
C GLY A 129 15.57 4.80 -5.91
N VAL A 130 14.72 5.54 -6.65
CA VAL A 130 14.99 5.86 -8.07
C VAL A 130 16.11 6.91 -8.18
N PRO A 131 17.19 6.65 -8.96
CA PRO A 131 18.26 7.61 -9.17
C PRO A 131 17.78 8.95 -9.74
N PRO A 132 18.36 10.09 -9.32
CA PRO A 132 17.88 11.43 -9.70
C PRO A 132 17.88 11.70 -11.21
N ASP A 133 18.87 11.14 -11.91
CA ASP A 133 19.12 11.43 -13.32
C ASP A 133 18.15 10.70 -14.26
N GLU A 134 17.65 9.53 -13.84
CA GLU A 134 16.60 8.80 -14.57
C GLU A 134 15.19 9.28 -14.24
N SER A 135 14.98 9.80 -13.03
CA SER A 135 13.65 10.13 -12.51
C SER A 135 12.98 11.25 -13.32
N ARG A 136 13.70 12.30 -13.72
CA ARG A 136 13.08 13.46 -14.39
C ARG A 136 12.47 13.12 -15.75
N SER A 137 13.20 12.43 -16.61
CA SER A 137 12.71 12.07 -17.95
C SER A 137 11.52 11.12 -17.88
N LYS A 138 11.56 10.14 -16.96
CA LYS A 138 10.44 9.22 -16.69
C LYS A 138 9.21 9.99 -16.16
N VAL A 139 9.40 10.92 -15.23
CA VAL A 139 8.31 11.74 -14.66
C VAL A 139 7.65 12.64 -15.71
N VAL A 140 8.42 13.30 -16.58
CA VAL A 140 7.86 14.10 -17.68
C VAL A 140 6.96 13.24 -18.58
N SER A 141 7.44 12.05 -18.96
CA SER A 141 6.66 11.12 -19.78
C SER A 141 5.34 10.72 -19.11
N ILE A 142 5.37 10.39 -17.82
CA ILE A 142 4.18 10.06 -17.02
C ILE A 142 3.19 11.24 -17.00
N LEU A 143 3.67 12.45 -16.72
CA LEU A 143 2.81 13.64 -16.66
C LEU A 143 2.15 13.95 -18.01
N ARG A 144 2.87 13.80 -19.13
CA ARG A 144 2.29 13.94 -20.48
C ARG A 144 1.21 12.90 -20.74
N ARG A 145 1.43 11.63 -20.36
CA ARG A 145 0.43 10.56 -20.51
C ARG A 145 -0.85 10.83 -19.70
N LEU A 146 -0.75 11.58 -18.61
CA LEU A 146 -1.91 12.04 -17.83
C LEU A 146 -2.62 13.26 -18.44
N GLY A 147 -2.06 13.86 -19.49
CA GLY A 147 -2.57 15.08 -20.11
C GLY A 147 -2.21 16.35 -19.30
N ILE A 148 -1.12 16.33 -18.53
CA ILE A 148 -0.57 17.54 -17.92
C ILE A 148 0.35 18.19 -18.95
N GLU A 149 0.03 19.40 -19.38
CA GLU A 149 0.87 20.18 -20.30
C GLU A 149 2.20 20.56 -19.65
N ASP A 150 3.27 20.59 -20.46
CA ASP A 150 4.62 20.92 -20.00
C ASP A 150 4.69 22.25 -19.22
N ALA A 151 3.93 23.26 -19.67
CA ALA A 151 3.84 24.56 -19.01
C ALA A 151 3.29 24.49 -17.58
N ARG A 152 2.42 23.51 -17.31
CA ARG A 152 1.71 23.35 -16.04
C ARG A 152 2.39 22.38 -15.08
N MET A 153 3.38 21.60 -15.54
CA MET A 153 4.06 20.59 -14.70
C MET A 153 4.80 21.19 -13.50
N LYS A 154 5.20 22.48 -13.60
CA LYS A 154 5.91 23.23 -12.56
C LYS A 154 4.98 24.10 -11.70
N GLU A 155 3.68 24.14 -12.00
CA GLU A 155 2.71 24.84 -11.16
C GLU A 155 2.45 24.05 -9.87
N PRO A 156 2.28 24.72 -8.72
CA PRO A 156 1.82 24.10 -7.48
C PRO A 156 0.54 23.28 -7.71
N LEU A 157 0.47 22.10 -7.08
CA LEU A 157 -0.64 21.16 -7.30
C LEU A 157 -2.01 21.78 -7.00
N GLU A 158 -2.09 22.70 -6.03
CA GLU A 158 -3.33 23.41 -5.68
C GLU A 158 -3.88 24.31 -6.79
N LYS A 159 -3.05 24.70 -7.76
CA LYS A 159 -3.46 25.48 -8.95
C LYS A 159 -3.97 24.59 -10.10
N LEU A 160 -3.79 23.27 -10.00
CA LEU A 160 -4.33 22.32 -10.96
C LEU A 160 -5.80 22.02 -10.64
N SER A 161 -6.57 21.62 -11.66
CA SER A 161 -7.96 21.19 -11.44
C SER A 161 -8.00 19.95 -10.55
N ARG A 162 -9.10 19.73 -9.83
CA ARG A 162 -9.26 18.56 -8.95
C ARG A 162 -9.04 17.23 -9.69
N GLY A 163 -9.49 17.13 -10.95
CA GLY A 163 -9.23 15.95 -11.79
C GLY A 163 -7.75 15.77 -12.15
N MET A 164 -7.02 16.86 -12.41
CA MET A 164 -5.57 16.80 -12.64
C MET A 164 -4.82 16.41 -11.35
N GLN A 165 -5.24 16.94 -10.19
CA GLN A 165 -4.68 16.54 -8.89
C GLN A 165 -4.87 15.04 -8.66
N GLN A 166 -6.04 14.49 -8.98
CA GLN A 166 -6.33 13.06 -8.87
C GLN A 166 -5.53 12.21 -9.87
N LYS A 167 -5.27 12.70 -11.08
CA LYS A 167 -4.36 12.02 -12.02
C LYS A 167 -2.92 12.01 -11.52
N VAL A 168 -2.40 13.15 -11.03
CA VAL A 168 -1.04 13.23 -10.47
C VAL A 168 -0.92 12.37 -9.22
N ALA A 169 -2.00 12.28 -8.43
CA ALA A 169 -2.14 11.24 -7.42
C ALA A 169 -1.84 9.89 -8.06
N ILE A 170 -2.66 9.42 -8.99
CA ILE A 170 -2.50 8.12 -9.67
C ILE A 170 -1.13 7.91 -10.36
N ALA A 171 -0.42 8.96 -10.78
CA ALA A 171 0.95 8.83 -11.28
C ALA A 171 2.01 8.69 -10.19
N ARG A 172 1.89 9.43 -9.08
CA ARG A 172 2.74 9.28 -7.88
C ARG A 172 2.71 7.83 -7.39
N GLN A 173 1.62 7.19 -7.78
CA GLN A 173 1.09 5.91 -7.44
C GLN A 173 1.48 4.83 -8.47
N HIS A 174 1.49 5.08 -9.78
CA HIS A 174 2.06 4.11 -10.72
C HIS A 174 3.58 4.14 -10.80
N GLY A 175 4.22 5.21 -10.30
CA GLY A 175 5.61 5.20 -9.83
C GLY A 175 5.77 4.91 -8.33
N GLY A 176 4.71 4.42 -7.64
CA GLY A 176 4.67 4.17 -6.18
C GLY A 176 3.30 4.33 -5.48
N GLY A 177 2.40 3.32 -5.61
CA GLY A 177 0.91 3.19 -5.50
C GLY A 177 -0.01 4.20 -4.78
N THR A 178 -1.28 4.32 -5.25
CA THR A 178 -2.59 4.63 -4.60
C THR A 178 -3.74 4.59 -5.62
N LEU A 179 -4.89 4.23 -5.08
CA LEU A 179 -6.25 4.69 -5.34
C LEU A 179 -6.90 4.66 -3.94
N GLU A 180 -8.07 5.23 -3.77
CA GLU A 180 -8.73 5.29 -2.47
C GLU A 180 -9.10 3.89 -1.97
N ASP A 181 -8.23 3.32 -1.12
CA ASP A 181 -8.39 2.30 -0.09
C ASP A 181 -6.96 2.07 0.46
N VAL A 182 -6.80 1.50 1.66
CA VAL A 182 -5.47 1.03 2.06
C VAL A 182 -5.15 -0.21 1.23
N PHE A 183 -4.57 -0.01 0.07
CA PHE A 183 -4.17 -1.09 -0.84
C PHE A 183 -2.83 -1.67 -0.39
N MET A 184 -2.84 -2.98 -0.15
CA MET A 184 -1.64 -3.80 0.02
C MET A 184 -1.53 -4.70 -1.20
N THR A 185 -0.40 -4.65 -1.90
CA THR A 185 -0.13 -5.51 -3.05
C THR A 185 0.98 -6.48 -2.70
N LEU A 186 0.74 -7.76 -2.99
CA LEU A 186 1.69 -8.86 -2.81
C LEU A 186 2.25 -9.24 -4.18
N THR A 187 3.39 -8.66 -4.56
CA THR A 187 3.92 -8.77 -5.93
C THR A 187 4.74 -10.04 -6.15
N GLY A 188 5.34 -10.60 -5.09
CA GLY A 188 6.25 -11.74 -5.17
C GLY A 188 7.50 -11.48 -6.03
N ARG A 189 7.78 -10.22 -6.39
CA ARG A 189 8.97 -9.75 -7.10
C ARG A 189 9.71 -8.75 -6.22
N ARG A 190 11.05 -8.72 -6.30
CA ARG A 190 11.87 -7.72 -5.62
C ARG A 190 11.57 -6.35 -6.23
N LEU A 191 11.52 -5.30 -5.41
CA LEU A 191 11.35 -3.91 -5.88
C LEU A 191 12.39 -3.53 -6.95
N ASP A 192 13.59 -4.12 -6.86
CA ASP A 192 14.70 -3.90 -7.80
C ASP A 192 14.48 -4.54 -9.19
N ASP A 193 13.53 -5.48 -9.32
CA ASP A 193 13.26 -6.21 -10.57
C ASP A 193 12.22 -5.50 -11.47
N ALA A 194 11.72 -4.33 -11.05
CA ALA A 194 10.64 -3.60 -11.74
C ALA A 194 11.08 -2.93 -13.06
N ASP A 195 12.38 -2.82 -13.32
CA ASP A 195 12.92 -2.19 -14.54
C ASP A 195 13.02 -3.15 -15.75
N ALA A 196 12.70 -4.44 -15.60
CA ALA A 196 12.96 -5.45 -16.64
C ALA A 196 11.76 -5.86 -17.52
N THR A 197 10.57 -5.23 -17.39
CA THR A 197 9.39 -5.65 -18.18
C THR A 197 8.82 -4.53 -19.06
N ASP A 198 9.56 -4.13 -20.09
CA ASP A 198 9.02 -3.41 -21.27
C ASP A 198 9.64 -3.89 -22.60
N ALA A 199 10.31 -5.06 -22.61
CA ALA A 199 11.06 -5.56 -23.78
C ALA A 199 10.37 -6.67 -24.61
N GLU A 200 9.15 -7.10 -24.27
CA GLU A 200 8.45 -8.12 -25.08
C GLU A 200 6.98 -7.75 -25.30
N ARG A 201 6.72 -6.99 -26.36
CA ARG A 201 5.49 -7.17 -27.15
C ARG A 201 5.86 -7.96 -28.40
N PRO A 202 5.14 -9.05 -28.74
CA PRO A 202 5.23 -9.60 -30.08
C PRO A 202 4.60 -8.60 -31.06
N THR A 203 5.31 -8.40 -32.17
CA THR A 203 4.86 -7.71 -33.39
C THR A 203 3.60 -8.33 -33.98
#